data_AF-A0AAN8FPZ9-F1
#
_entry.id   AF-A0AAN8FPZ9-F1
#
_cell.length_a   1.000
_cell.length_b   1.000
_cell.length_c   1.000
_cell.angle_alpha   90.00
_cell.angle_beta   90.00
_cell.angle_gamma   90.00
#
_symmetry.space_group_name_H-M   'P 1'
#
loop_
_entity.id
_entity.type
_entity.pdbx_description
1 polymer ?
#
loop_
_entity_poly.entity_id
_entity_poly.type
_entity_poly.pdbx_seq_one_letter_code
_entity_poly.pdbx_strand_id
1 'polypeptide(L)' 'MLFTGTLRVRVLEARGLRPTEWSRRFSQNETAAIDAYVNVDWDEYHVGKTLVRPKTNEPRWNEEFVV' A
#
# COMPACT_ATOMS: atom_id res chain seq x y z
N MET A 1 18.80 1.36 -18.67
CA MET A 1 19.39 0.14 -18.08
C MET A 1 18.25 -0.67 -17.49
N LEU A 2 18.23 -1.99 -17.71
CA LEU A 2 17.30 -2.92 -17.05
C LEU A 2 18.01 -3.54 -15.84
N PHE A 3 17.27 -3.76 -14.75
CA PHE A 3 17.81 -4.46 -13.59
C PHE A 3 17.76 -5.98 -13.83
N THR A 4 18.86 -6.67 -13.51
CA THR A 4 18.95 -8.13 -13.55
C THR A 4 19.50 -8.61 -12.21
N GLY A 5 18.71 -9.38 -11.48
CA GLY A 5 19.08 -9.89 -10.16
C GLY A 5 17.85 -10.21 -9.32
N THR A 6 18.07 -10.42 -8.04
CA THR A 6 17.00 -10.66 -7.05
C THR A 6 16.62 -9.35 -6.38
N LEU A 7 15.33 -9.06 -6.35
CA LEU A 7 14.74 -7.93 -5.65
C LEU A 7 14.16 -8.41 -4.32
N ARG A 8 14.59 -7.79 -3.22
CA ARG A 8 14.00 -7.99 -1.89
C ARG A 8 13.43 -6.67 -1.39
N VAL A 9 12.10 -6.59 -1.29
CA VAL A 9 11.38 -5.39 -0.89
C VAL A 9 10.65 -5.64 0.41
N ARG A 10 10.85 -4.74 1.38
CA ARG A 10 10.13 -4.76 2.65
C ARG A 10 9.25 -3.53 2.77
N VAL A 11 7.94 -3.73 2.86
CA VAL A 11 6.96 -2.66 3.07
C VAL A 11 6.78 -2.48 4.57
N LEU A 12 7.36 -1.41 5.12
CA LEU A 12 7.33 -1.14 6.55
C LEU A 12 6.02 -0.49 6.98
N GLU A 13 5.82 0.76 6.58
CA GLU A 13 4.67 1.57 6.95
C GLU A 13 4.42 2.68 5.92
N ALA A 14 3.23 3.26 5.96
CA ALA A 14 2.93 4.54 5.33
C ALA A 14 2.37 5.50 6.37
N ARG A 15 2.49 6.81 6.12
CA ARG A 15 1.98 7.85 7.02
C ARG A 15 1.25 8.93 6.24
N GLY A 16 0.23 9.50 6.86
CA GLY A 16 -0.53 10.62 6.30
C GLY A 16 -1.26 10.29 5.00
N LEU A 17 -1.71 9.05 4.83
CA LEU A 17 -2.53 8.68 3.67
C LEU A 17 -3.79 9.52 3.63
N ARG A 18 -4.09 10.10 2.45
CA ARG A 18 -5.29 10.90 2.24
C ARG A 18 -6.27 10.12 1.38
N PRO A 19 -7.52 9.94 1.83
CA PRO A 19 -8.55 9.34 1.00
C PRO A 19 -8.72 10.18 -0.27
N THR A 20 -8.93 9.54 -1.42
CA THR A 20 -9.37 10.25 -2.62
C THR A 20 -10.81 10.74 -2.46
N GLU A 21 -11.24 11.70 -3.29
CA GLU A 21 -12.64 12.16 -3.30
C GLU A 21 -13.62 11.00 -3.53
N TRP A 22 -13.25 10.04 -4.38
CA TRP A 22 -14.06 8.84 -4.61
C TRP A 22 -14.19 7.98 -3.35
N SER A 23 -13.12 7.80 -2.59
CA SER A 23 -13.15 7.08 -1.30
C SER A 23 -13.98 7.83 -0.25
N ARG A 24 -14.12 9.15 -0.35
CA ARG A 24 -14.95 9.97 0.56
C ARG A 24 -16.42 10.07 0.16
N ARG A 25 -16.85 9.58 -1.01
CA ARG A 25 -18.24 9.77 -1.49
C ARG A 25 -19.35 9.34 -0.52
N PHE A 26 -19.04 8.43 0.41
CA PHE A 26 -19.96 7.95 1.45
C PHE A 26 -19.60 8.42 2.87
N SER A 27 -18.58 9.27 3.02
CA SER A 27 -18.12 9.81 4.31
C SER A 27 -18.03 11.32 4.24
N GLN A 28 -18.70 12.02 5.16
CA GLN A 28 -18.62 13.48 5.26
C GLN A 28 -17.32 13.96 5.95
N ASN A 29 -16.44 13.04 6.37
CA ASN A 29 -15.23 13.36 7.11
C ASN A 29 -14.02 13.42 6.17
N GLU A 30 -13.37 14.59 6.07
CA GLU A 30 -12.13 14.76 5.31
C GLU A 30 -10.97 13.90 5.82
N THR A 31 -11.01 13.53 7.10
CA THR A 31 -10.04 12.69 7.78
C THR A 31 -10.48 11.22 7.90
N ALA A 32 -11.42 10.77 7.05
CA ALA A 32 -11.87 9.38 7.07
C ALA A 32 -10.66 8.42 6.96
N ALA A 33 -10.61 7.43 7.84
CA ALA A 33 -9.57 6.41 7.80
C ALA A 33 -9.93 5.35 6.76
N ILE A 34 -8.95 4.91 5.97
CA ILE A 34 -9.16 3.93 4.90
C ILE A 34 -8.69 2.54 5.31
N ASP A 35 -9.17 1.52 4.59
CA ASP A 35 -8.63 0.17 4.66
C ASP A 35 -7.44 0.08 3.68
N ALA A 36 -6.22 0.26 4.20
CA ALA A 36 -5.02 0.45 3.38
C ALA A 36 -4.28 -0.85 3.09
N TYR A 37 -3.78 -0.99 1.85
CA TYR A 37 -2.85 -2.03 1.43
C TYR A 37 -1.92 -1.50 0.32
N VAL A 38 -0.84 -2.22 0.04
CA VAL A 38 0.10 -1.92 -1.04
C VAL A 38 0.23 -3.14 -1.95
N ASN A 39 0.14 -2.91 -3.26
CA ASN A 39 0.60 -3.85 -4.26
C ASN A 39 2.07 -3.58 -4.56
N VAL A 40 2.85 -4.65 -4.70
CA VAL A 40 4.22 -4.63 -5.17
C VAL A 40 4.21 -5.28 -6.55
N ASP A 41 4.63 -4.53 -7.55
CA ASP A 41 4.64 -4.94 -8.95
C ASP A 41 6.03 -4.63 -9.54
N TRP A 42 6.53 -5.51 -10.40
CA TRP A 42 7.69 -5.26 -11.26
C TRP A 42 7.15 -5.02 -12.66
N ASP A 43 7.28 -3.80 -13.17
CA ASP A 43 6.65 -3.39 -14.43
C ASP A 43 5.15 -3.74 -14.43
N GLU A 44 4.75 -4.71 -15.25
CA GLU A 44 3.37 -5.20 -15.38
C GLU A 44 3.13 -6.53 -14.62
N TYR A 45 4.16 -7.07 -13.97
CA TYR A 45 4.13 -8.34 -13.25
C TYR A 45 3.84 -8.15 -11.77
N HIS A 46 2.75 -8.76 -11.29
CA HIS A 46 2.39 -8.74 -9.88
C HIS A 46 3.36 -9.59 -9.04
N VAL A 47 4.00 -8.97 -8.07
CA VAL A 47 4.91 -9.64 -7.11
C VAL A 47 4.13 -10.09 -5.88
N GLY A 48 3.30 -9.21 -5.35
CA GLY A 48 2.52 -9.52 -4.15
C GLY A 48 1.74 -8.33 -3.62
N LYS A 49 0.95 -8.60 -2.59
CA LYS A 49 0.06 -7.64 -1.96
C LYS A 49 0.18 -7.77 -0.45
N THR A 50 0.31 -6.64 0.24
CA THR A 50 0.32 -6.65 1.71
C THR A 50 -1.05 -7.00 2.27
N LEU A 51 -1.11 -7.39 3.55
CA LEU A 51 -2.38 -7.45 4.25
C LEU A 51 -3.10 -6.09 4.26
N VAL A 52 -4.43 -6.14 4.30
CA VAL A 52 -5.24 -4.94 4.49
C VAL A 52 -5.16 -4.52 5.95
N ARG A 53 -4.81 -3.26 6.19
CA ARG A 53 -4.87 -2.63 7.51
C ARG A 53 -6.14 -1.78 7.59
N PRO A 54 -7.11 -2.17 8.43
CA PRO A 54 -8.39 -1.51 8.44
C PRO A 54 -8.33 -0.14 9.11
N LYS A 55 -9.15 0.80 8.65
CA LYS A 55 -9.43 2.10 9.28
C LYS A 55 -8.19 2.84 9.79
N THR A 56 -7.15 2.95 8.96
CA THR A 56 -5.95 3.71 9.31
C THR A 56 -5.38 4.47 8.12
N ASN A 57 -4.93 5.70 8.38
CA ASN A 57 -4.15 6.50 7.44
C ASN A 57 -2.64 6.42 7.71
N GLU A 58 -2.24 5.62 8.71
CA GLU A 58 -0.86 5.33 9.09
C GLU A 58 -0.64 3.81 9.27
N PRO A 59 -0.84 3.00 8.21
CA PRO A 59 -0.70 1.55 8.29
C PRO A 59 0.75 1.11 8.50
N ARG A 60 0.92 0.04 9.29
CA ARG A 60 2.20 -0.69 9.45
C ARG A 60 2.01 -2.13 8.98
N TRP A 61 2.83 -2.59 8.05
CA TRP A 61 2.77 -3.95 7.50
C TRP A 61 3.96 -4.77 7.98
N ASN A 62 5.17 -4.25 7.80
CA ASN A 62 6.42 -4.96 8.05
C ASN A 62 6.52 -6.30 7.29
N GLU A 63 5.96 -6.32 6.07
CA GLU A 63 5.88 -7.49 5.19
C GLU A 63 7.00 -7.45 4.13
N GLU A 64 7.46 -8.61 3.69
CA GLU A 64 8.60 -8.76 2.79
C GLU A 64 8.23 -9.58 1.55
N PHE A 65 8.72 -9.13 0.40
CA PHE A 65 8.53 -9.76 -0.91
C PHE A 65 9.90 -9.98 -1.56
N VAL A 66 10.08 -11.15 -2.19
CA VAL A 66 11.33 -11.54 -2.87
C VAL A 66 10.98 -12.07 -4.25
N VAL A 67 11.64 -11.53 -5.28
CA VAL A 67 11.50 -11.92 -6.70
C VAL A 67 12.85 -12.01 -7.37
#